data_AF-A0A4P2QZI3-F1
#
_entry.id   AF-A0A4P2QZI3-F1
#
_cell.length_a   1.000
_cell.length_b   1.000
_cell.length_c   1.000
_cell.angle_alpha   90.00
_cell.angle_beta   90.00
_cell.angle_gamma   90.00
#
_symmetry.space_group_name_H-M   'P 1'
#
loop_
_entity.id
_entity.type
_entity.pdbx_description
1 polymer ?
#
loop_
_entity_poly.entity_id
_entity_poly.type
_entity_poly.pdbx_seq_one_letter_code
_entity_poly.pdbx_strand_id
1 'polypeptide(L)'
;MDMWTRALTCGCALIGALASACSGTEQGAPAAASSAADAGGGDGEGGESGTGSAGGGGAGSAGDGAGGAAGASEGAGGAGGEAGGGGCPPGEEGCPCGTLGQCDGELRCADGVCISGCGCTDGYAIVDGECVWQGGPQDPSFQSADTWSATGAALVHPEAEGNGNPGAGVIGRDAVCQMAGFSQQLTMPDLACAEPLLLTFAAHVACDAGLGCIGPPGVGVRINGGFTNLDLMPSSSFAPQRVCLGERAYGGQIELLLGPSRRSPQCDQEAGQGYILAFDDVAIRPDEMSACPLPGQVLNGDFEAGDAGWTAKPENGVSEVKSGLGLGGGKGGHLGTTHFCQYPSLEGTVSAPLPSPALPNPALRIWSQGSPGAVVNVTLSTHQLTALTGTGEAQVSHVCLPRWALGMAHRLAFAYRNRNSQPCTDENQRDFAVDDLAFVSDDRCPGDAPLFDPGFENAGAGASLSPAWVLNADDPARGSARLAVDASAAHSGEVSLSLSVKKPCREPSASTVFTVPAPEGTAGPALKFWYRTSGLRAATASSTPGAALPASERWKQRTICLDPRTAGRPQHLSFKLGASGVCDEPLGQETLHVDDVEATTDPSCPAAPPP
;
A
#
# COMPACT_ATOMS: atom_id res chain seq x y z
N MET A 1 -18.27 -55.11 3.31
CA MET A 1 -19.47 -55.92 3.03
C MET A 1 -20.68 -55.01 3.14
N ASP A 2 -21.33 -54.87 2.01
CA ASP A 2 -22.74 -54.54 1.75
C ASP A 2 -23.41 -53.27 2.30
N MET A 3 -23.99 -52.58 1.32
CA MET A 3 -24.88 -51.43 1.36
C MET A 3 -26.14 -51.65 2.21
N TRP A 4 -26.86 -50.56 2.54
CA TRP A 4 -28.22 -50.34 2.01
C TRP A 4 -28.74 -48.90 2.25
N THR A 5 -29.42 -48.38 1.22
CA THR A 5 -30.54 -47.39 1.18
C THR A 5 -31.14 -46.86 2.50
N ARG A 6 -31.72 -45.64 2.60
CA ARG A 6 -32.51 -44.79 1.65
C ARG A 6 -32.61 -43.34 2.25
N ALA A 7 -33.22 -42.29 1.69
CA ALA A 7 -34.09 -42.06 0.52
C ALA A 7 -33.99 -40.59 0.02
N LEU A 8 -34.94 -40.14 -0.81
CA LEU A 8 -35.24 -38.75 -1.19
C LEU A 8 -36.75 -38.48 -1.06
N THR A 9 -37.14 -37.21 -0.88
CA THR A 9 -38.55 -36.76 -0.94
C THR A 9 -38.70 -35.60 -1.94
N CYS A 10 -39.67 -35.71 -2.84
CA CYS A 10 -39.95 -34.70 -3.88
C CYS A 10 -40.90 -33.59 -3.41
N GLY A 11 -40.80 -32.42 -4.03
CA GLY A 11 -41.82 -31.36 -4.03
C GLY A 11 -41.82 -30.60 -5.37
N CYS A 12 -42.83 -30.85 -6.20
CA CYS A 12 -43.18 -30.08 -7.40
C CYS A 12 -44.08 -28.88 -7.00
N ALA A 13 -44.42 -27.87 -7.83
CA ALA A 13 -43.90 -27.21 -9.04
C ALA A 13 -44.92 -26.11 -9.43
N LEU A 14 -44.54 -25.06 -10.19
CA LEU A 14 -45.34 -24.09 -11.01
C LEU A 14 -44.52 -22.78 -11.12
N ILE A 15 -43.90 -22.38 -12.23
CA ILE A 15 -44.38 -22.01 -13.58
C ILE A 15 -45.17 -20.70 -13.63
N GLY A 16 -44.58 -19.68 -14.27
CA GLY A 16 -45.20 -18.42 -14.72
C GLY A 16 -44.15 -17.58 -15.46
N ALA A 17 -44.41 -17.11 -16.70
CA ALA A 17 -43.39 -16.58 -17.60
C ALA A 17 -43.68 -15.18 -18.16
N LEU A 18 -42.58 -14.45 -18.42
CA LEU A 18 -42.31 -13.42 -19.44
C LEU A 18 -43.47 -12.66 -20.13
N ALA A 19 -43.38 -11.33 -20.13
CA ALA A 19 -43.69 -10.47 -21.29
C ALA A 19 -42.98 -9.10 -21.19
N SER A 20 -42.43 -8.60 -22.31
CA SER A 20 -41.84 -7.26 -22.45
C SER A 20 -42.85 -6.24 -23.00
N ALA A 21 -42.66 -4.95 -22.72
CA ALA A 21 -43.16 -3.84 -23.55
C ALA A 21 -42.32 -2.55 -23.32
N CYS A 22 -42.23 -1.71 -24.35
CA CYS A 22 -41.40 -0.49 -24.38
C CYS A 22 -42.22 0.81 -24.22
N SER A 23 -41.56 1.97 -24.36
CA SER A 23 -42.06 3.37 -24.33
C SER A 23 -42.41 3.93 -22.93
N GLY A 24 -42.24 5.22 -22.64
CA GLY A 24 -41.66 6.32 -23.43
C GLY A 24 -42.09 7.70 -22.90
N THR A 25 -41.40 8.78 -23.32
CA THR A 25 -41.79 10.21 -23.21
C THR A 25 -41.94 10.88 -21.82
N GLU A 26 -40.99 11.80 -21.55
CA GLU A 26 -41.19 13.24 -21.32
C GLU A 26 -41.92 13.86 -20.09
N GLN A 27 -41.28 14.94 -19.63
CA GLN A 27 -41.83 16.19 -19.05
C GLN A 27 -42.48 16.19 -17.65
N GLY A 28 -42.10 17.22 -16.86
CA GLY A 28 -42.99 17.81 -15.85
C GLY A 28 -42.40 18.03 -14.46
N ALA A 29 -41.62 19.11 -14.28
CA ALA A 29 -41.58 19.76 -12.96
C ALA A 29 -42.92 20.47 -12.70
N PRO A 30 -43.33 20.62 -11.44
CA PRO A 30 -43.54 21.99 -10.97
C PRO A 30 -43.02 22.25 -9.55
N ALA A 31 -42.74 23.52 -9.28
CA ALA A 31 -42.43 24.05 -7.94
C ALA A 31 -43.66 24.72 -7.31
N ALA A 32 -43.78 24.62 -5.98
CA ALA A 32 -44.49 25.50 -5.02
C ALA A 32 -44.50 24.75 -3.66
N ALA A 33 -44.01 25.31 -2.54
CA ALA A 33 -44.64 26.37 -1.73
C ALA A 33 -46.07 25.98 -1.26
N SER A 34 -46.46 26.10 0.01
CA SER A 34 -45.81 26.64 1.22
C SER A 34 -46.65 26.29 2.46
N SER A 35 -46.09 26.38 3.67
CA SER A 35 -46.82 26.86 4.85
C SER A 35 -45.85 27.15 6.02
N ALA A 36 -46.06 28.28 6.69
CA ALA A 36 -45.32 28.70 7.87
C ALA A 36 -46.23 28.70 9.10
N ALA A 37 -45.63 28.45 10.27
CA ALA A 37 -46.00 29.01 11.57
C ALA A 37 -44.94 28.59 12.60
N ASP A 38 -44.62 29.31 13.68
CA ASP A 38 -44.64 30.73 14.07
C ASP A 38 -44.13 30.78 15.55
N ALA A 39 -43.73 31.96 16.03
CA ALA A 39 -43.61 32.37 17.45
C ALA A 39 -42.45 31.86 18.35
N GLY A 40 -41.69 32.84 18.89
CA GLY A 40 -40.93 32.78 20.16
C GLY A 40 -39.41 32.81 20.01
N GLY A 41 -38.65 33.87 20.32
CA GLY A 41 -38.98 35.14 20.98
C GLY A 41 -38.45 35.20 22.42
N GLY A 42 -37.33 35.89 22.65
CA GLY A 42 -36.70 36.01 23.97
C GLY A 42 -35.35 36.74 23.95
N ASP A 43 -35.36 38.06 24.13
CA ASP A 43 -34.17 38.91 24.23
C ASP A 43 -33.44 38.78 25.57
N GLY A 44 -32.16 39.16 25.62
CA GLY A 44 -31.34 39.11 26.83
C GLY A 44 -29.98 39.81 26.70
N GLU A 45 -29.99 41.14 26.56
CA GLU A 45 -28.76 41.95 26.69
C GLU A 45 -28.32 42.11 28.16
N GLY A 46 -27.00 42.25 28.39
CA GLY A 46 -26.48 42.95 29.56
C GLY A 46 -25.15 42.43 30.13
N GLY A 47 -24.19 43.33 30.33
CA GLY A 47 -23.13 43.17 31.34
C GLY A 47 -21.69 43.48 30.90
N GLU A 48 -21.24 44.71 31.14
CA GLU A 48 -19.83 45.12 31.01
C GLU A 48 -18.92 44.51 32.09
N SER A 49 -17.62 44.40 31.81
CA SER A 49 -16.52 45.16 32.50
C SER A 49 -15.18 44.41 32.47
N GLY A 50 -14.06 45.15 32.37
CA GLY A 50 -12.72 44.52 32.41
C GLY A 50 -11.57 45.32 31.80
N THR A 51 -11.40 46.59 32.12
CA THR A 51 -10.20 47.37 31.75
C THR A 51 -9.01 47.07 32.67
N GLY A 52 -7.81 46.95 32.11
CA GLY A 52 -6.55 46.80 32.85
C GLY A 52 -5.35 47.29 32.04
N SER A 53 -4.62 48.28 32.55
CA SER A 53 -3.63 49.06 31.79
C SER A 53 -2.17 48.83 32.20
N ALA A 54 -1.30 48.90 31.19
CA ALA A 54 0.01 49.58 31.15
C ALA A 54 1.25 49.05 31.92
N GLY A 55 2.38 49.10 31.19
CA GLY A 55 3.75 49.30 31.72
C GLY A 55 4.61 48.04 31.85
N GLY A 56 5.87 47.97 31.40
CA GLY A 56 6.62 48.92 30.57
C GLY A 56 8.15 48.82 30.77
N GLY A 57 8.93 48.95 29.69
CA GLY A 57 10.36 49.32 29.71
C GLY A 57 11.40 48.25 30.10
N GLY A 58 12.56 48.29 29.43
CA GLY A 58 13.75 47.49 29.79
C GLY A 58 14.71 47.28 28.63
N ALA A 59 15.72 48.14 28.49
CA ALA A 59 16.70 48.10 27.39
C ALA A 59 18.09 47.61 27.85
N GLY A 60 18.91 47.15 26.90
CA GLY A 60 20.36 46.94 27.04
C GLY A 60 20.85 45.65 26.37
N SER A 61 22.06 45.59 25.79
CA SER A 61 22.96 46.68 25.38
C SER A 61 24.01 46.12 24.41
N ALA A 62 24.74 46.99 23.71
CA ALA A 62 25.76 46.61 22.73
C ALA A 62 26.98 45.89 23.32
N GLY A 63 27.71 45.18 22.47
CA GLY A 63 28.97 44.50 22.78
C GLY A 63 29.87 44.40 21.55
N ASP A 64 30.41 45.54 21.09
CA ASP A 64 31.48 45.57 20.09
C ASP A 64 32.78 44.97 20.65
N GLY A 65 33.52 44.23 19.82
CA GLY A 65 34.81 43.64 20.17
C GLY A 65 35.71 43.51 18.94
N ALA A 66 36.53 44.53 18.68
CA ALA A 66 37.39 44.61 17.51
C ALA A 66 38.85 44.18 17.77
N GLY A 67 39.53 43.75 16.71
CA GLY A 67 41.00 43.65 16.62
C GLY A 67 41.54 42.22 16.45
N GLY A 68 42.41 41.93 15.47
CA GLY A 68 42.90 42.74 14.36
C GLY A 68 44.25 42.24 13.82
N ALA A 69 44.61 42.65 12.59
CA ALA A 69 45.97 42.67 11.99
C ALA A 69 46.75 41.33 11.87
N ALA A 70 47.67 41.12 10.93
CA ALA A 70 47.98 41.73 9.62
C ALA A 70 48.93 40.78 8.86
N GLY A 71 49.08 40.93 7.55
CA GLY A 71 50.05 40.12 6.78
C GLY A 71 49.96 40.32 5.27
N ALA A 72 50.54 41.41 4.77
CA ALA A 72 50.61 41.70 3.34
C ALA A 72 51.85 41.09 2.67
N SER A 73 51.73 40.77 1.38
CA SER A 73 52.82 40.95 0.41
C SER A 73 52.27 41.07 -1.02
N GLU A 74 52.72 42.07 -1.74
CA GLU A 74 52.40 42.36 -3.15
C GLU A 74 53.27 41.52 -4.11
N GLY A 75 52.87 41.34 -5.37
CA GLY A 75 53.63 40.47 -6.28
C GLY A 75 53.26 40.43 -7.78
N ALA A 76 52.84 41.54 -8.37
CA ALA A 76 52.87 41.88 -9.81
C ALA A 76 52.77 40.79 -10.91
N GLY A 77 51.69 40.87 -11.71
CA GLY A 77 51.80 41.14 -13.16
C GLY A 77 52.05 39.99 -14.15
N GLY A 78 51.03 39.68 -14.96
CA GLY A 78 51.16 38.87 -16.18
C GLY A 78 49.89 38.88 -17.01
N ALA A 79 49.88 39.61 -18.13
CA ALA A 79 48.73 39.68 -19.02
C ALA A 79 48.67 38.49 -19.98
N GLY A 80 47.46 37.99 -20.29
CA GLY A 80 47.28 37.00 -21.36
C GLY A 80 45.90 36.35 -21.41
N GLY A 81 45.06 36.79 -22.36
CA GLY A 81 43.95 35.99 -22.88
C GLY A 81 42.59 36.17 -22.21
N GLU A 82 41.85 37.21 -22.61
CA GLU A 82 40.39 37.14 -22.60
C GLU A 82 39.93 36.10 -23.65
N ALA A 83 39.71 34.86 -23.19
CA ALA A 83 38.74 33.98 -23.81
C ALA A 83 37.44 34.13 -22.99
N GLY A 84 36.41 34.70 -23.60
CA GLY A 84 35.14 35.01 -22.93
C GLY A 84 34.35 33.77 -22.55
N GLY A 85 34.73 33.11 -21.46
CA GLY A 85 33.88 32.16 -20.76
C GLY A 85 32.83 32.91 -19.96
N GLY A 86 31.76 33.34 -20.63
CA GLY A 86 30.56 33.80 -19.95
C GLY A 86 30.05 32.68 -19.06
N GLY A 87 30.08 32.88 -17.74
CA GLY A 87 29.57 31.91 -16.79
C GLY A 87 28.08 31.72 -17.01
N CYS A 88 27.72 30.58 -17.61
CA CYS A 88 26.36 30.17 -17.90
C CYS A 88 25.53 30.24 -16.59
N PRO A 89 24.50 31.12 -16.49
CA PRO A 89 23.68 31.22 -15.28
C PRO A 89 23.00 29.87 -15.00
N PRO A 90 23.03 29.36 -13.75
CA PRO A 90 22.34 28.11 -13.45
C PRO A 90 20.85 28.25 -13.79
N GLY A 91 20.39 27.48 -14.77
CA GLY A 91 19.02 27.54 -15.26
C GLY A 91 18.83 27.77 -16.76
N GLU A 92 19.77 28.43 -17.47
CA GLU A 92 19.63 28.66 -18.93
C GLU A 92 20.10 27.46 -19.78
N GLU A 93 19.79 27.44 -21.08
CA GLU A 93 20.02 26.28 -21.95
C GLU A 93 21.53 26.02 -22.15
N GLY A 94 21.96 24.79 -21.91
CA GLY A 94 23.36 24.38 -21.88
C GLY A 94 24.08 24.68 -20.55
N CYS A 95 23.43 25.34 -19.60
CA CYS A 95 23.99 25.62 -18.28
C CYS A 95 23.75 24.47 -17.28
N PRO A 96 24.53 24.38 -16.19
CA PRO A 96 24.25 23.42 -15.11
C PRO A 96 22.87 23.67 -14.47
N CYS A 97 22.21 22.60 -14.05
CA CYS A 97 20.95 22.73 -13.31
C CYS A 97 21.16 23.40 -11.94
N GLY A 98 20.10 24.04 -11.43
CA GLY A 98 20.04 24.49 -10.05
C GLY A 98 20.14 23.32 -9.05
N THR A 99 20.37 23.65 -7.78
CA THR A 99 20.60 22.69 -6.68
C THR A 99 19.47 21.69 -6.41
N LEU A 100 18.30 21.90 -7.03
CA LEU A 100 17.12 21.03 -6.94
C LEU A 100 16.76 20.37 -8.30
N GLY A 101 17.70 20.34 -9.26
CA GLY A 101 17.43 19.86 -10.62
C GLY A 101 16.52 20.82 -11.41
N GLN A 102 16.57 22.12 -11.08
CA GLN A 102 15.69 23.15 -11.64
C GLN A 102 16.36 23.89 -12.79
N CYS A 103 15.55 24.32 -13.75
CA CYS A 103 15.95 25.14 -14.89
C CYS A 103 14.93 26.27 -15.10
N ASP A 104 15.33 27.33 -15.80
CA ASP A 104 14.49 28.51 -16.02
C ASP A 104 13.67 28.40 -17.31
N GLY A 105 12.43 28.90 -17.30
CA GLY A 105 11.55 28.91 -18.47
C GLY A 105 11.02 27.52 -18.86
N GLU A 106 11.08 27.18 -20.15
CA GLU A 106 10.63 25.89 -20.71
C GLU A 106 11.76 24.84 -20.75
N LEU A 107 12.86 25.10 -20.04
CA LEU A 107 14.03 24.24 -20.00
C LEU A 107 13.89 23.18 -18.89
N ARG A 108 14.46 21.99 -19.11
CA ARG A 108 14.46 20.90 -18.13
C ARG A 108 15.87 20.47 -17.76
N CYS A 109 16.06 19.96 -16.54
CA CYS A 109 17.31 19.36 -16.14
C CYS A 109 17.43 17.93 -16.69
N ALA A 110 18.48 17.65 -17.46
CA ALA A 110 18.88 16.31 -17.89
C ALA A 110 20.40 16.17 -17.71
N ASP A 111 20.85 15.09 -17.07
CA ASP A 111 22.28 14.82 -16.77
C ASP A 111 23.03 16.00 -16.11
N GLY A 112 22.33 16.80 -15.31
CA GLY A 112 22.90 17.98 -14.63
C GLY A 112 23.04 19.22 -15.52
N VAL A 113 22.48 19.22 -16.73
CA VAL A 113 22.45 20.34 -17.68
C VAL A 113 20.99 20.70 -18.04
N CYS A 114 20.69 21.99 -18.16
CA CYS A 114 19.42 22.50 -18.62
C CYS A 114 19.31 22.42 -20.15
N ILE A 115 18.26 21.79 -20.67
CA ILE A 115 18.04 21.59 -22.11
C ILE A 115 16.65 22.07 -22.56
N SER A 116 16.52 22.52 -23.81
CA SER A 116 15.25 22.96 -24.37
C SER A 116 14.26 21.82 -24.58
N GLY A 117 13.16 21.89 -23.83
CA GLY A 117 11.95 21.11 -24.05
C GLY A 117 12.07 19.59 -23.85
N CYS A 118 10.92 18.97 -23.98
CA CYS A 118 10.79 17.56 -24.25
C CYS A 118 10.52 17.42 -25.76
N GLY A 119 11.57 17.24 -26.56
CA GLY A 119 11.40 16.64 -27.88
C GLY A 119 10.74 15.27 -27.74
N CYS A 120 10.07 14.74 -28.77
CA CYS A 120 9.39 13.45 -28.65
C CYS A 120 10.40 12.36 -28.25
N THR A 121 10.27 11.92 -26.99
CA THR A 121 11.18 10.99 -26.31
C THR A 121 10.87 9.55 -26.68
N ASP A 122 11.61 8.60 -26.10
CA ASP A 122 11.35 7.18 -26.29
C ASP A 122 9.88 6.83 -26.00
N GLY A 123 9.24 6.20 -26.98
CA GLY A 123 7.82 5.84 -26.93
C GLY A 123 6.86 6.90 -27.49
N TYR A 124 7.30 8.12 -27.80
CA TYR A 124 6.49 9.12 -28.52
C TYR A 124 6.85 9.19 -30.00
N ALA A 125 5.86 9.52 -30.83
CA ALA A 125 6.04 9.84 -32.25
C ALA A 125 5.43 11.21 -32.56
N ILE A 126 6.00 11.92 -33.54
CA ILE A 126 5.38 13.14 -34.09
C ILE A 126 4.18 12.72 -34.94
N VAL A 127 2.98 13.08 -34.50
CA VAL A 127 1.72 12.93 -35.24
C VAL A 127 1.10 14.32 -35.39
N ASP A 128 0.89 14.75 -36.64
CA ASP A 128 0.36 16.08 -36.99
C ASP A 128 1.08 17.31 -36.36
N GLY A 129 2.32 17.11 -35.89
CA GLY A 129 3.16 18.13 -35.26
C GLY A 129 3.23 18.05 -33.73
N GLU A 130 2.45 17.17 -33.11
CA GLU A 130 2.41 16.93 -31.67
C GLU A 130 3.14 15.62 -31.30
N CYS A 131 3.74 15.55 -30.11
CA CYS A 131 4.29 14.30 -29.60
C CYS A 131 3.15 13.44 -29.01
N VAL A 132 2.84 12.33 -29.67
CA VAL A 132 1.77 11.40 -29.24
C VAL A 132 2.40 10.08 -28.78
N TRP A 133 1.94 9.58 -27.63
CA TRP A 133 2.35 8.27 -27.11
C TRP A 133 2.01 7.15 -28.10
N GLN A 134 3.01 6.33 -28.44
CA GLN A 134 2.91 5.13 -29.30
C GLN A 134 3.63 3.92 -28.66
N GLY A 135 4.18 4.06 -27.46
CA GLY A 135 4.90 3.01 -26.75
C GLY A 135 3.99 1.99 -26.06
N GLY A 136 4.62 0.99 -25.44
CA GLY A 136 3.95 -0.11 -24.76
C GLY A 136 4.37 -1.48 -25.30
N PRO A 137 3.68 -2.57 -24.93
CA PRO A 137 4.05 -3.92 -25.32
C PRO A 137 3.93 -4.17 -26.84
N GLN A 138 4.88 -4.92 -27.38
CA GLN A 138 4.98 -5.21 -28.83
C GLN A 138 3.92 -6.18 -29.36
N ASP A 139 3.37 -7.03 -28.49
CA ASP A 139 2.31 -7.99 -28.79
C ASP A 139 1.25 -7.91 -27.68
N PRO A 140 0.40 -6.86 -27.69
CA PRO A 140 -0.55 -6.61 -26.60
C PRO A 140 -1.57 -7.75 -26.44
N SER A 141 -1.82 -8.51 -27.50
CA SER A 141 -2.81 -9.58 -27.54
C SER A 141 -2.24 -11.00 -27.58
N PHE A 142 -0.96 -11.20 -27.25
CA PHE A 142 -0.35 -12.53 -27.14
C PHE A 142 -0.51 -13.41 -28.40
N GLN A 143 -0.46 -12.81 -29.59
CA GLN A 143 -0.56 -13.48 -30.89
C GLN A 143 0.77 -14.05 -31.39
N SER A 144 1.88 -13.77 -30.70
CA SER A 144 3.23 -14.20 -31.04
C SER A 144 3.92 -14.86 -29.85
N ALA A 145 4.17 -16.18 -29.97
CA ALA A 145 4.81 -16.96 -28.91
C ALA A 145 6.23 -16.49 -28.53
N ASP A 146 6.91 -15.77 -29.44
CA ASP A 146 8.29 -15.33 -29.27
C ASP A 146 8.42 -13.88 -28.75
N THR A 147 7.31 -13.13 -28.63
CA THR A 147 7.35 -11.71 -28.27
C THR A 147 7.34 -11.47 -26.76
N TRP A 148 6.76 -12.39 -25.98
CA TRP A 148 6.78 -12.34 -24.51
C TRP A 148 7.77 -13.37 -23.95
N SER A 149 8.60 -12.95 -22.99
CA SER A 149 9.40 -13.89 -22.21
C SER A 149 8.50 -14.58 -21.17
N ALA A 150 8.34 -15.89 -21.28
CA ALA A 150 7.61 -16.69 -20.29
C ALA A 150 8.56 -17.19 -19.18
N THR A 151 8.09 -17.14 -17.93
CA THR A 151 8.76 -17.70 -16.75
C THR A 151 7.93 -18.82 -16.15
N GLY A 152 8.58 -19.88 -15.65
CA GLY A 152 7.88 -21.10 -15.23
C GLY A 152 7.14 -21.76 -16.40
N ALA A 153 6.00 -22.38 -16.13
CA ALA A 153 5.12 -22.98 -17.15
C ALA A 153 4.00 -22.03 -17.65
N ALA A 154 4.27 -20.73 -17.74
CA ALA A 154 3.39 -19.78 -18.44
C ALA A 154 3.48 -20.00 -19.97
N LEU A 155 2.36 -19.85 -20.69
CA LEU A 155 2.26 -20.14 -22.12
C LEU A 155 1.54 -19.03 -22.87
N VAL A 156 2.12 -18.61 -24.00
CA VAL A 156 1.45 -17.76 -24.98
C VAL A 156 0.62 -18.66 -25.91
N HIS A 157 -0.67 -18.37 -26.06
CA HIS A 157 -1.58 -19.14 -26.91
C HIS A 157 -2.21 -18.23 -28.00
N PRO A 158 -1.58 -18.09 -29.18
CA PRO A 158 -2.06 -17.21 -30.25
C PRO A 158 -3.48 -17.48 -30.77
N GLU A 159 -3.96 -18.72 -30.63
CA GLU A 159 -5.27 -19.18 -31.10
C GLU A 159 -6.31 -19.29 -29.96
N ALA A 160 -5.97 -18.86 -28.73
CA ALA A 160 -6.92 -18.83 -27.63
C ALA A 160 -7.97 -17.73 -27.83
N GLU A 161 -9.16 -17.91 -27.26
CA GLU A 161 -10.15 -16.84 -27.15
C GLU A 161 -9.72 -15.89 -26.01
N GLY A 162 -9.25 -14.71 -26.41
CA GLY A 162 -8.91 -13.60 -25.53
C GLY A 162 -10.14 -12.76 -25.15
N ASN A 163 -9.96 -11.45 -25.05
CA ASN A 163 -10.99 -10.47 -24.69
C ASN A 163 -11.83 -10.02 -25.91
N GLY A 164 -12.24 -10.98 -26.74
CA GLY A 164 -12.96 -10.75 -28.00
C GLY A 164 -12.07 -10.77 -29.26
N ASN A 165 -10.79 -11.04 -29.08
CA ASN A 165 -9.72 -11.17 -30.07
C ASN A 165 -9.02 -12.54 -29.94
N PRO A 166 -8.34 -13.03 -30.99
CA PRO A 166 -7.45 -14.17 -30.88
C PRO A 166 -6.18 -13.82 -30.09
N GLY A 167 -5.73 -14.75 -29.27
CA GLY A 167 -4.50 -14.66 -28.49
C GLY A 167 -4.75 -14.47 -27.00
N ALA A 168 -3.96 -15.14 -26.16
CA ALA A 168 -3.95 -14.92 -24.71
C ALA A 168 -2.65 -15.45 -24.07
N GLY A 169 -2.16 -14.76 -23.04
CA GLY A 169 -1.13 -15.26 -22.15
C GLY A 169 -1.76 -16.07 -21.02
N VAL A 170 -1.65 -17.40 -21.04
CA VAL A 170 -2.29 -18.31 -20.07
C VAL A 170 -1.28 -18.91 -19.09
N ILE A 171 -1.65 -18.89 -17.81
CA ILE A 171 -0.92 -19.49 -16.71
C ILE A 171 -1.80 -20.60 -16.13
N GLY A 172 -1.46 -21.85 -16.46
CA GLY A 172 -2.17 -23.04 -16.00
C GLY A 172 -2.03 -23.30 -14.48
N ARG A 173 -2.81 -24.26 -13.98
CA ARG A 173 -2.94 -24.58 -12.55
C ARG A 173 -1.60 -24.77 -11.82
N ASP A 174 -0.71 -25.59 -12.38
CA ASP A 174 0.59 -25.87 -11.79
C ASP A 174 1.56 -24.68 -11.96
N ALA A 175 1.44 -23.95 -13.08
CA ALA A 175 2.26 -22.78 -13.38
C ALA A 175 1.99 -21.63 -12.40
N VAL A 176 0.73 -21.39 -12.00
CA VAL A 176 0.40 -20.40 -10.96
C VAL A 176 1.08 -20.76 -9.62
N CYS A 177 1.27 -22.05 -9.29
CA CYS A 177 2.01 -22.48 -8.09
C CYS A 177 3.53 -22.30 -8.19
N GLN A 178 4.04 -22.19 -9.41
CA GLN A 178 5.43 -21.84 -9.73
C GLN A 178 5.64 -20.31 -9.84
N MET A 179 4.63 -19.49 -9.51
CA MET A 179 4.66 -18.03 -9.72
C MET A 179 5.06 -17.64 -11.15
N ALA A 180 4.69 -18.48 -12.12
CA ALA A 180 4.93 -18.27 -13.54
C ALA A 180 4.33 -16.94 -14.02
N GLY A 181 4.82 -16.39 -15.12
CA GLY A 181 4.40 -15.09 -15.62
C GLY A 181 5.04 -14.70 -16.93
N PHE A 182 4.59 -13.59 -17.49
CA PHE A 182 5.04 -13.01 -18.75
C PHE A 182 5.82 -11.74 -18.48
N SER A 183 6.97 -11.55 -19.11
CA SER A 183 7.72 -10.30 -19.06
C SER A 183 8.16 -9.80 -20.44
N GLN A 184 8.36 -8.48 -20.54
CA GLN A 184 8.90 -7.82 -21.71
C GLN A 184 9.71 -6.59 -21.29
N GLN A 185 10.83 -6.35 -21.98
CA GLN A 185 11.59 -5.12 -21.85
C GLN A 185 10.92 -4.02 -22.68
N LEU A 186 10.57 -2.90 -22.06
CA LEU A 186 9.96 -1.74 -22.70
C LEU A 186 10.90 -0.54 -22.55
N THR A 187 11.00 0.32 -23.56
CA THR A 187 11.65 1.63 -23.40
C THR A 187 10.60 2.67 -23.06
N MET A 188 10.84 3.41 -21.99
CA MET A 188 9.91 4.37 -21.41
C MET A 188 10.54 5.77 -21.35
N PRO A 189 9.73 6.83 -21.48
CA PRO A 189 10.19 8.21 -21.54
C PRO A 189 10.73 8.67 -20.18
N ASP A 190 11.53 9.73 -20.17
CA ASP A 190 11.86 10.45 -18.94
C ASP A 190 10.58 10.92 -18.25
N LEU A 191 10.51 10.79 -16.91
CA LEU A 191 9.33 11.23 -16.14
C LEU A 191 9.01 12.72 -16.36
N ALA A 192 10.04 13.56 -16.49
CA ALA A 192 9.90 14.99 -16.75
C ALA A 192 9.35 15.30 -18.17
N CYS A 193 9.20 14.29 -19.03
CA CYS A 193 8.77 14.41 -20.43
C CYS A 193 7.59 13.52 -20.80
N ALA A 194 6.84 13.05 -19.80
CA ALA A 194 5.64 12.26 -20.03
C ALA A 194 4.49 12.80 -19.18
N GLU A 195 3.29 12.80 -19.75
CA GLU A 195 2.07 12.81 -18.98
C GLU A 195 1.96 11.54 -18.10
N PRO A 196 1.10 11.52 -17.05
CA PRO A 196 0.84 10.32 -16.28
C PRO A 196 0.38 9.17 -17.19
N LEU A 197 1.16 8.10 -17.24
CA LEU A 197 0.85 6.89 -17.98
C LEU A 197 0.18 5.85 -17.07
N LEU A 198 -0.62 4.98 -17.68
CA LEU A 198 -1.21 3.82 -17.01
C LEU A 198 -1.08 2.55 -17.86
N LEU A 199 -0.90 1.43 -17.18
CA LEU A 199 -0.99 0.10 -17.75
C LEU A 199 -2.45 -0.37 -17.72
N THR A 200 -3.02 -0.64 -18.89
CA THR A 200 -4.27 -1.41 -19.05
C THR A 200 -3.98 -2.84 -19.44
N PHE A 201 -4.80 -3.78 -18.98
CA PHE A 201 -4.87 -5.14 -19.53
C PHE A 201 -6.20 -5.77 -19.19
N ALA A 202 -6.62 -6.77 -19.96
CA ALA A 202 -7.71 -7.65 -19.62
C ALA A 202 -7.15 -8.85 -18.83
N ALA A 203 -7.80 -9.22 -17.73
CA ALA A 203 -7.41 -10.40 -16.94
C ALA A 203 -8.62 -11.29 -16.63
N HIS A 204 -8.41 -12.60 -16.65
CA HIS A 204 -9.42 -13.62 -16.37
C HIS A 204 -8.85 -14.61 -15.34
N VAL A 205 -9.55 -14.77 -14.22
CA VAL A 205 -9.25 -15.82 -13.22
C VAL A 205 -10.33 -16.88 -13.32
N ALA A 206 -10.02 -18.01 -13.94
CA ALA A 206 -10.94 -19.15 -13.98
C ALA A 206 -10.73 -20.07 -12.77
N CYS A 207 -11.81 -20.73 -12.36
CA CYS A 207 -11.84 -21.72 -11.29
C CYS A 207 -12.40 -23.04 -11.80
N ASP A 208 -11.68 -24.14 -11.58
CA ASP A 208 -12.18 -25.49 -11.78
C ASP A 208 -13.27 -25.81 -10.75
N ALA A 209 -14.53 -25.97 -11.20
CA ALA A 209 -15.69 -26.18 -10.34
C ALA A 209 -15.63 -27.48 -9.50
N GLY A 210 -14.71 -28.41 -9.81
CA GLY A 210 -14.44 -29.59 -8.97
C GLY A 210 -13.62 -29.30 -7.71
N LEU A 211 -13.00 -28.12 -7.61
CA LEU A 211 -12.09 -27.74 -6.53
C LEU A 211 -12.59 -26.47 -5.83
N GLY A 212 -12.59 -26.49 -4.50
CA GLY A 212 -12.97 -25.33 -3.70
C GLY A 212 -11.96 -24.19 -3.83
N CYS A 213 -12.19 -23.30 -4.80
CA CYS A 213 -11.37 -22.12 -5.07
C CYS A 213 -11.52 -21.08 -3.96
N ILE A 214 -10.71 -21.20 -2.90
CA ILE A 214 -10.64 -20.26 -1.78
C ILE A 214 -9.35 -19.44 -1.90
N GLY A 215 -9.48 -18.12 -1.94
CA GLY A 215 -8.35 -17.20 -2.01
C GLY A 215 -7.68 -17.19 -3.40
N PRO A 216 -8.24 -16.47 -4.38
CA PRO A 216 -7.64 -16.37 -5.72
C PRO A 216 -6.19 -15.87 -5.65
N PRO A 217 -5.32 -16.25 -6.61
CA PRO A 217 -3.90 -15.90 -6.58
C PRO A 217 -3.62 -14.41 -6.78
N GLY A 218 -4.65 -13.61 -7.10
CA GLY A 218 -4.54 -12.20 -7.48
C GLY A 218 -3.75 -12.01 -8.78
N VAL A 219 -3.61 -10.76 -9.19
CA VAL A 219 -2.70 -10.37 -10.28
C VAL A 219 -1.61 -9.47 -9.73
N GLY A 220 -0.37 -9.85 -9.98
CA GLY A 220 0.81 -9.07 -9.68
C GLY A 220 1.33 -8.37 -10.92
N VAL A 221 1.59 -7.07 -10.81
CA VAL A 221 2.34 -6.29 -11.80
C VAL A 221 3.66 -5.88 -11.14
N ARG A 222 4.79 -6.29 -11.73
CA ARG A 222 6.14 -5.90 -11.30
C ARG A 222 6.76 -4.97 -12.34
N ILE A 223 7.34 -3.87 -11.88
CA ILE A 223 8.09 -2.92 -12.72
C ILE A 223 9.38 -2.54 -12.00
N ASN A 224 10.53 -2.84 -12.60
CA ASN A 224 11.87 -2.48 -12.09
C ASN A 224 12.07 -2.76 -10.57
N GLY A 225 11.60 -3.93 -10.12
CA GLY A 225 11.69 -4.38 -8.72
C GLY A 225 10.61 -3.85 -7.77
N GLY A 226 9.82 -2.86 -8.17
CA GLY A 226 8.58 -2.47 -7.49
C GLY A 226 7.41 -3.37 -7.89
N PHE A 227 6.37 -3.44 -7.06
CA PHE A 227 5.31 -4.43 -7.20
C PHE A 227 3.95 -3.91 -6.73
N THR A 228 2.90 -4.09 -7.53
CA THR A 228 1.51 -3.82 -7.11
C THR A 228 0.63 -5.05 -7.27
N ASN A 229 -0.41 -5.16 -6.43
CA ASN A 229 -1.34 -6.30 -6.38
C ASN A 229 -2.77 -5.86 -6.69
N LEU A 230 -3.44 -6.61 -7.56
CA LEU A 230 -4.87 -6.52 -7.82
C LEU A 230 -5.55 -7.80 -7.31
N ASP A 231 -6.42 -7.66 -6.31
CA ASP A 231 -7.30 -8.76 -5.91
C ASP A 231 -8.41 -8.94 -6.93
N LEU A 232 -8.25 -9.94 -7.80
CA LEU A 232 -9.28 -10.36 -8.75
C LEU A 232 -10.04 -11.58 -8.21
N MET A 233 -11.36 -11.47 -8.17
CA MET A 233 -12.24 -12.62 -7.93
C MET A 233 -12.38 -13.46 -9.20
N PRO A 234 -12.63 -14.78 -9.09
CA PRO A 234 -12.90 -15.60 -10.26
C PRO A 234 -14.09 -15.09 -11.07
N SER A 235 -13.94 -15.07 -12.39
CA SER A 235 -14.92 -14.57 -13.34
C SER A 235 -15.17 -15.60 -14.44
N SER A 236 -16.24 -15.42 -15.22
CA SER A 236 -16.54 -16.22 -16.41
C SER A 236 -16.03 -15.60 -17.72
N SER A 237 -15.38 -14.43 -17.62
CA SER A 237 -14.88 -13.64 -18.74
C SER A 237 -13.66 -12.84 -18.29
N PHE A 238 -12.92 -12.30 -19.24
CA PHE A 238 -11.95 -11.25 -18.97
C PHE A 238 -12.62 -10.02 -18.34
N ALA A 239 -11.88 -9.35 -17.47
CA ALA A 239 -12.25 -8.10 -16.81
C ALA A 239 -11.12 -7.07 -16.98
N PRO A 240 -11.42 -5.83 -17.41
CA PRO A 240 -10.41 -4.81 -17.65
C PRO A 240 -9.79 -4.33 -16.33
N GLN A 241 -8.47 -4.22 -16.32
CA GLN A 241 -7.65 -3.76 -15.21
C GLN A 241 -6.92 -2.46 -15.60
N ARG A 242 -6.67 -1.62 -14.60
CA ARG A 242 -5.92 -0.37 -14.73
C ARG A 242 -4.91 -0.26 -13.58
N VAL A 243 -3.67 0.06 -13.91
CA VAL A 243 -2.59 0.30 -12.94
C VAL A 243 -1.89 1.59 -13.35
N CYS A 244 -1.97 2.62 -12.53
CA CYS A 244 -1.19 3.84 -12.73
C CYS A 244 0.31 3.53 -12.67
N LEU A 245 1.11 4.19 -13.49
CA LEU A 245 2.56 4.00 -13.52
C LEU A 245 3.25 5.00 -12.57
N GLY A 246 4.02 4.47 -11.62
CA GLY A 246 4.87 5.26 -10.73
C GLY A 246 6.28 5.47 -11.30
N GLU A 247 7.12 6.19 -10.56
CA GLU A 247 8.49 6.60 -10.96
C GLU A 247 9.34 5.50 -11.60
N ARG A 248 9.24 4.25 -11.11
CA ARG A 248 9.99 3.08 -11.62
C ARG A 248 9.71 2.74 -13.08
N ALA A 249 8.60 3.23 -13.63
CA ALA A 249 8.16 2.96 -14.99
C ALA A 249 8.67 3.99 -16.02
N TYR A 250 9.49 4.95 -15.62
CA TYR A 250 10.01 6.03 -16.48
C TYR A 250 11.56 6.02 -16.47
N GLY A 251 12.18 6.75 -17.41
CA GLY A 251 13.62 6.95 -17.47
C GLY A 251 14.40 5.81 -18.15
N GLY A 252 13.96 5.37 -19.32
CA GLY A 252 14.67 4.40 -20.15
C GLY A 252 14.09 2.99 -20.11
N GLN A 253 14.93 1.96 -20.15
CA GLN A 253 14.47 0.57 -20.24
C GLN A 253 13.91 0.06 -18.91
N ILE A 254 12.69 -0.48 -18.94
CA ILE A 254 12.01 -1.13 -17.82
C ILE A 254 11.74 -2.61 -18.11
N GLU A 255 11.75 -3.44 -17.07
CA GLU A 255 11.08 -4.75 -17.12
C GLU A 255 9.62 -4.59 -16.67
N LEU A 256 8.66 -4.90 -17.53
CA LEU A 256 7.27 -5.17 -17.13
C LEU A 256 7.11 -6.68 -16.95
N LEU A 257 6.56 -7.12 -15.81
CA LEU A 257 6.15 -8.51 -15.58
C LEU A 257 4.72 -8.61 -15.06
N LEU A 258 3.94 -9.51 -15.66
CA LEU A 258 2.57 -9.91 -15.27
C LEU A 258 2.55 -11.35 -14.77
N GLY A 259 1.81 -11.62 -13.70
CA GLY A 259 1.62 -12.99 -13.19
C GLY A 259 0.68 -13.05 -11.99
N PRO A 260 0.61 -14.18 -11.25
CA PRO A 260 -0.11 -14.24 -9.99
C PRO A 260 0.58 -13.32 -8.97
N SER A 261 -0.16 -12.71 -8.05
CA SER A 261 0.47 -11.84 -7.05
C SER A 261 1.07 -12.61 -5.87
N ARG A 262 0.37 -13.67 -5.45
CA ARG A 262 0.73 -14.55 -4.32
C ARG A 262 0.65 -16.01 -4.70
N ARG A 263 1.50 -16.84 -4.09
CA ARG A 263 1.41 -18.30 -4.17
C ARG A 263 0.23 -18.77 -3.33
N SER A 264 -0.68 -19.56 -3.88
CA SER A 264 -1.82 -20.10 -3.12
C SER A 264 -1.34 -21.05 -2.02
N PRO A 265 -1.91 -21.00 -0.79
CA PRO A 265 -1.67 -22.01 0.24
C PRO A 265 -2.11 -23.43 -0.17
N GLN A 266 -2.91 -23.56 -1.23
CA GLN A 266 -3.30 -24.87 -1.79
C GLN A 266 -2.17 -25.52 -2.62
N CYS A 267 -1.12 -24.77 -2.97
CA CYS A 267 0.00 -25.28 -3.78
C CYS A 267 0.87 -26.34 -3.10
N ASP A 268 0.73 -26.51 -1.78
CA ASP A 268 1.43 -27.55 -0.99
C ASP A 268 0.49 -28.71 -0.60
N GLN A 269 -0.74 -28.73 -1.11
CA GLN A 269 -1.74 -29.77 -0.85
C GLN A 269 -1.81 -30.76 -2.02
N GLU A 270 -2.12 -32.03 -1.75
CA GLU A 270 -2.23 -33.07 -2.80
C GLU A 270 -3.28 -32.76 -3.88
N ALA A 271 -4.33 -32.00 -3.55
CA ALA A 271 -5.33 -31.54 -4.50
C ALA A 271 -4.83 -30.45 -5.47
N GLY A 272 -3.69 -29.81 -5.15
CA GLY A 272 -3.20 -28.60 -5.79
C GLY A 272 -4.20 -27.44 -5.66
N GLN A 273 -4.03 -26.43 -6.51
CA GLN A 273 -5.01 -25.36 -6.69
C GLN A 273 -5.85 -25.55 -7.96
N GLY A 274 -7.07 -25.00 -7.96
CA GLY A 274 -8.00 -25.04 -9.10
C GLY A 274 -7.96 -23.83 -10.04
N TYR A 275 -7.00 -22.93 -9.88
CA TYR A 275 -6.96 -21.64 -10.60
C TYR A 275 -6.24 -21.69 -11.94
N ILE A 276 -6.80 -21.02 -12.94
CA ILE A 276 -6.10 -20.63 -14.17
C ILE A 276 -6.16 -19.10 -14.25
N LEU A 277 -5.06 -18.47 -14.64
CA LEU A 277 -4.97 -17.02 -14.83
C LEU A 277 -4.63 -16.75 -16.30
N ALA A 278 -5.39 -15.90 -16.97
CA ALA A 278 -5.12 -15.47 -18.35
C ALA A 278 -5.07 -13.94 -18.46
N PHE A 279 -4.23 -13.46 -19.38
CA PHE A 279 -3.99 -12.06 -19.69
C PHE A 279 -4.18 -11.79 -21.18
N ASP A 280 -4.67 -10.60 -21.50
CA ASP A 280 -4.85 -10.08 -22.86
C ASP A 280 -4.89 -8.54 -22.86
N ASP A 281 -4.95 -7.90 -24.04
CA ASP A 281 -5.07 -6.44 -24.26
C ASP A 281 -4.08 -5.58 -23.45
N VAL A 282 -2.83 -6.05 -23.29
CA VAL A 282 -1.82 -5.37 -22.45
C VAL A 282 -1.28 -4.14 -23.17
N ALA A 283 -1.60 -2.95 -22.69
CA ALA A 283 -1.17 -1.68 -23.27
C ALA A 283 -0.76 -0.67 -22.21
N ILE A 284 0.18 0.21 -22.55
CA ILE A 284 0.45 1.43 -21.78
C ILE A 284 -0.19 2.59 -22.53
N ARG A 285 -0.89 3.48 -21.81
CA ARG A 285 -1.63 4.61 -22.40
C ARG A 285 -1.53 5.87 -21.52
N PRO A 286 -1.72 7.07 -22.10
CA PRO A 286 -1.94 8.29 -21.33
C PRO A 286 -3.15 8.18 -20.41
N ASP A 287 -3.11 8.83 -19.25
CA ASP A 287 -4.26 8.90 -18.34
C ASP A 287 -5.23 10.02 -18.70
N GLU A 288 -6.04 9.76 -19.72
CA GLU A 288 -7.14 10.62 -20.20
C GLU A 288 -8.16 11.02 -19.11
N MET A 289 -8.17 10.34 -17.95
CA MET A 289 -9.13 10.58 -16.87
C MET A 289 -8.54 11.35 -15.67
N SER A 290 -7.24 11.66 -15.67
CA SER A 290 -6.53 12.31 -14.55
C SER A 290 -6.74 11.62 -13.19
N ALA A 291 -6.86 10.29 -13.19
CA ALA A 291 -7.01 9.42 -12.04
C ALA A 291 -5.67 8.94 -11.45
N CYS A 292 -4.56 9.14 -12.18
CA CYS A 292 -3.21 8.76 -11.81
C CYS A 292 -2.42 9.97 -11.29
N PRO A 293 -2.04 10.00 -10.00
CA PRO A 293 -1.16 11.04 -9.47
C PRO A 293 0.25 10.94 -10.07
N LEU A 294 0.89 12.09 -10.25
CA LEU A 294 2.32 12.16 -10.55
C LEU A 294 3.13 11.49 -9.42
N PRO A 295 4.32 10.94 -9.71
CA PRO A 295 5.21 10.40 -8.70
C PRO A 295 5.50 11.38 -7.56
N GLY A 296 5.48 10.88 -6.32
CA GLY A 296 5.60 11.70 -5.12
C GLY A 296 4.33 12.45 -4.73
N GLN A 297 3.16 12.12 -5.32
CA GLN A 297 1.88 12.78 -5.01
C GLN A 297 0.78 11.82 -4.55
N VAL A 298 -0.13 12.38 -3.75
CA VAL A 298 -1.44 11.82 -3.39
C VAL A 298 -2.48 12.64 -4.15
N LEU A 299 -3.34 11.98 -4.94
CA LEU A 299 -4.37 12.69 -5.70
C LEU A 299 -5.41 13.26 -4.73
N ASN A 300 -5.61 14.58 -4.72
CA ASN A 300 -6.53 15.28 -3.80
C ASN A 300 -6.31 14.88 -2.32
N GLY A 301 -5.04 14.89 -1.87
CA GLY A 301 -4.65 14.45 -0.53
C GLY A 301 -5.13 15.35 0.63
N ASP A 302 -5.55 16.57 0.32
CA ASP A 302 -6.16 17.56 1.23
C ASP A 302 -7.71 17.58 1.13
N PHE A 303 -8.30 16.69 0.33
CA PHE A 303 -9.74 16.57 0.09
C PHE A 303 -10.48 17.84 -0.39
N GLU A 304 -9.78 18.96 -0.63
CA GLU A 304 -10.42 20.24 -0.93
C GLU A 304 -11.09 20.27 -2.31
N ALA A 305 -10.68 19.39 -3.23
CA ALA A 305 -11.40 19.16 -4.49
C ALA A 305 -12.67 18.30 -4.33
N GLY A 306 -13.06 17.92 -3.10
CA GLY A 306 -14.22 17.07 -2.83
C GLY A 306 -13.89 15.59 -2.98
N ASP A 307 -14.77 14.84 -3.64
CA ASP A 307 -14.61 13.41 -3.92
C ASP A 307 -13.70 13.09 -5.12
N ALA A 308 -13.18 14.11 -5.82
CA ALA A 308 -12.24 13.92 -6.92
C ALA A 308 -11.04 13.04 -6.51
N GLY A 309 -10.79 11.94 -7.24
CA GLY A 309 -9.72 10.99 -6.92
C GLY A 309 -10.00 10.00 -5.78
N TRP A 310 -11.15 10.11 -5.10
CA TRP A 310 -11.53 9.26 -3.97
C TRP A 310 -12.86 8.52 -4.22
N THR A 311 -12.89 7.23 -3.86
CA THR A 311 -14.07 6.36 -3.92
C THR A 311 -14.52 6.01 -2.51
N ALA A 312 -15.65 6.56 -2.10
CA ALA A 312 -16.32 6.21 -0.85
C ALA A 312 -17.11 4.91 -0.99
N LYS A 313 -16.92 3.97 -0.06
CA LYS A 313 -17.69 2.71 0.03
C LYS A 313 -18.29 2.63 1.43
N PRO A 314 -19.59 2.91 1.62
CA PRO A 314 -20.16 2.99 2.97
C PRO A 314 -20.33 1.63 3.67
N GLU A 315 -20.51 0.53 2.94
CA GLU A 315 -20.69 -0.83 3.50
C GLU A 315 -21.57 -0.89 4.77
N ASN A 316 -22.80 -0.38 4.64
CA ASN A 316 -23.82 -0.19 5.69
C ASN A 316 -23.50 0.86 6.78
N GLY A 317 -22.29 1.42 6.82
CA GLY A 317 -21.90 2.58 7.64
C GLY A 317 -21.90 3.88 6.83
N VAL A 318 -21.00 4.80 7.19
CA VAL A 318 -20.77 6.09 6.53
C VAL A 318 -19.37 6.11 5.93
N SER A 319 -19.27 6.45 4.65
CA SER A 319 -18.03 6.84 3.99
C SER A 319 -18.36 8.01 3.06
N GLU A 320 -17.66 9.13 3.21
CA GLU A 320 -17.89 10.36 2.43
C GLU A 320 -16.67 11.30 2.50
N VAL A 321 -16.63 12.33 1.66
CA VAL A 321 -15.74 13.49 1.85
C VAL A 321 -16.59 14.65 2.36
N LYS A 322 -16.20 15.26 3.48
CA LYS A 322 -17.09 16.15 4.26
C LYS A 322 -16.39 17.41 4.76
N SER A 323 -17.02 18.55 4.55
CA SER A 323 -16.60 19.85 5.12
C SER A 323 -16.72 19.89 6.64
N GLY A 324 -15.80 20.62 7.29
CA GLY A 324 -15.74 20.79 8.74
C GLY A 324 -15.05 19.65 9.49
N LEU A 325 -14.55 18.62 8.79
CA LEU A 325 -13.80 17.50 9.37
C LEU A 325 -12.31 17.48 9.00
N GLY A 326 -11.88 18.31 8.04
CA GLY A 326 -10.48 18.47 7.69
C GLY A 326 -9.72 19.36 8.66
N LEU A 327 -8.40 19.40 8.48
CA LEU A 327 -7.47 20.29 9.16
C LEU A 327 -7.93 21.75 9.03
N GLY A 328 -7.96 22.47 10.14
CA GLY A 328 -8.44 23.86 10.16
C GLY A 328 -9.95 24.04 9.87
N GLY A 329 -10.73 22.96 9.80
CA GLY A 329 -12.16 22.99 9.45
C GLY A 329 -12.43 22.85 7.95
N GLY A 330 -11.42 22.45 7.16
CA GLY A 330 -11.55 22.12 5.74
C GLY A 330 -12.40 20.87 5.46
N LYS A 331 -12.27 20.33 4.25
CA LYS A 331 -12.83 19.01 3.91
C LYS A 331 -11.90 17.90 4.41
N GLY A 332 -12.47 16.76 4.77
CA GLY A 332 -11.71 15.57 5.12
C GLY A 332 -12.44 14.31 4.68
N GLY A 333 -11.68 13.24 4.47
CA GLY A 333 -12.23 11.90 4.25
C GLY A 333 -12.80 11.34 5.55
N HIS A 334 -14.08 10.96 5.55
CA HIS A 334 -14.83 10.54 6.75
C HIS A 334 -15.23 9.07 6.70
N LEU A 335 -15.08 8.38 7.83
CA LEU A 335 -15.56 7.02 8.07
C LEU A 335 -16.34 6.96 9.39
N GLY A 336 -17.59 6.51 9.35
CA GLY A 336 -18.47 6.40 10.52
C GLY A 336 -19.20 5.07 10.63
N THR A 337 -19.32 4.52 11.84
CA THR A 337 -20.21 3.37 12.13
C THR A 337 -21.09 3.63 13.32
N THR A 338 -22.25 2.98 13.33
CA THR A 338 -23.17 2.83 14.45
C THR A 338 -23.20 1.39 15.01
N HIS A 339 -22.77 0.38 14.24
CA HIS A 339 -22.85 -1.04 14.60
C HIS A 339 -21.61 -1.85 14.17
N PHE A 340 -21.43 -3.06 14.73
CA PHE A 340 -20.21 -3.86 14.51
C PHE A 340 -20.00 -4.37 13.08
N CYS A 341 -21.06 -4.68 12.33
CA CYS A 341 -20.97 -5.24 10.97
C CYS A 341 -21.04 -4.19 9.85
N GLN A 342 -20.57 -2.98 10.14
CA GLN A 342 -20.41 -1.91 9.16
C GLN A 342 -18.91 -1.72 8.90
N TYR A 343 -18.53 -1.69 7.63
CA TYR A 343 -17.13 -1.73 7.20
C TYR A 343 -16.81 -0.63 6.18
N PRO A 344 -17.20 0.65 6.42
CA PRO A 344 -16.95 1.69 5.45
C PRO A 344 -15.45 1.82 5.16
N SER A 345 -15.14 2.09 3.90
CA SER A 345 -13.79 2.34 3.43
C SER A 345 -13.75 3.47 2.42
N LEU A 346 -12.69 4.27 2.48
CA LEU A 346 -12.40 5.35 1.55
C LEU A 346 -11.11 4.99 0.79
N GLU A 347 -11.22 4.85 -0.53
CA GLU A 347 -10.12 4.42 -1.42
C GLU A 347 -9.69 5.56 -2.34
N GLY A 348 -8.39 5.73 -2.59
CA GLY A 348 -7.83 6.69 -3.55
C GLY A 348 -6.55 6.16 -4.17
N THR A 349 -5.88 6.94 -5.02
CA THR A 349 -4.60 6.54 -5.63
C THR A 349 -3.46 7.42 -5.12
N VAL A 350 -2.31 6.79 -4.82
CA VAL A 350 -1.06 7.45 -4.46
C VAL A 350 0.07 6.93 -5.35
N SER A 351 1.02 7.79 -5.70
CA SER A 351 2.25 7.39 -6.42
C SER A 351 3.44 7.57 -5.49
N ALA A 352 3.88 6.47 -4.87
CA ALA A 352 4.99 6.49 -3.92
C ALA A 352 6.28 6.89 -4.66
N PRO A 353 7.05 7.88 -4.16
CA PRO A 353 8.29 8.28 -4.79
C PRO A 353 9.40 7.24 -4.56
N LEU A 354 10.47 7.32 -5.34
CA LEU A 354 11.75 6.73 -5.00
C LEU A 354 12.51 7.63 -3.99
N PRO A 355 13.44 7.06 -3.21
CA PRO A 355 14.41 7.85 -2.46
C PRO A 355 15.17 8.83 -3.37
N SER A 356 15.16 10.11 -3.03
CA SER A 356 15.80 11.19 -3.79
C SER A 356 16.49 12.19 -2.86
N PRO A 357 17.32 13.14 -3.35
CA PRO A 357 17.92 14.15 -2.47
C PRO A 357 16.91 15.03 -1.71
N ALA A 358 15.69 15.19 -2.25
CA ALA A 358 14.60 15.94 -1.59
C ALA A 358 13.76 15.07 -0.64
N LEU A 359 13.67 13.76 -0.91
CA LEU A 359 12.96 12.77 -0.11
C LEU A 359 13.84 11.52 0.11
N PRO A 360 14.93 11.60 0.90
CA PRO A 360 15.87 10.49 1.05
C PRO A 360 15.26 9.29 1.81
N ASN A 361 14.29 9.55 2.69
CA ASN A 361 13.63 8.53 3.52
C ASN A 361 12.09 8.62 3.37
N PRO A 362 11.49 8.18 2.25
CA PRO A 362 10.08 8.41 1.97
C PRO A 362 9.09 7.80 2.97
N ALA A 363 8.22 8.64 3.50
CA ALA A 363 7.09 8.27 4.34
C ALA A 363 5.81 8.98 3.88
N LEU A 364 4.65 8.35 4.07
CA LEU A 364 3.34 8.99 3.90
C LEU A 364 2.95 9.68 5.21
N ARG A 365 2.88 11.01 5.20
CA ARG A 365 2.23 11.82 6.23
C ARG A 365 0.71 11.71 6.07
N ILE A 366 0.01 11.57 7.18
CA ILE A 366 -1.45 11.52 7.27
C ILE A 366 -1.87 12.33 8.49
N TRP A 367 -2.69 13.37 8.31
CA TRP A 367 -3.44 13.94 9.43
C TRP A 367 -4.68 13.07 9.69
N SER A 368 -5.03 12.87 10.95
CA SER A 368 -6.25 12.18 11.33
C SER A 368 -6.84 12.68 12.64
N GLN A 369 -8.15 12.55 12.79
CA GLN A 369 -8.83 12.69 14.07
C GLN A 369 -9.88 11.59 14.17
N GLY A 370 -9.96 10.89 15.30
CA GLY A 370 -10.93 9.82 15.45
C GLY A 370 -11.34 9.60 16.90
N SER A 371 -12.58 9.14 17.07
CA SER A 371 -13.14 8.75 18.37
C SER A 371 -12.22 7.80 19.16
N PRO A 372 -12.12 7.93 20.50
CA PRO A 372 -11.20 7.13 21.31
C PRO A 372 -11.36 5.62 21.11
N GLY A 373 -10.29 4.95 20.69
CA GLY A 373 -10.26 3.50 20.47
C GLY A 373 -10.88 3.02 19.15
N ALA A 374 -11.30 3.93 18.27
CA ALA A 374 -11.54 3.61 16.86
C ALA A 374 -10.22 3.22 16.18
N VAL A 375 -10.26 2.24 15.27
CA VAL A 375 -9.06 1.73 14.59
C VAL A 375 -9.35 1.59 13.10
N VAL A 376 -8.62 2.36 12.29
CA VAL A 376 -8.69 2.37 10.84
C VAL A 376 -7.43 1.75 10.27
N ASN A 377 -7.59 0.69 9.48
CA ASN A 377 -6.49 0.06 8.75
C ASN A 377 -6.05 0.98 7.60
N VAL A 378 -4.74 1.18 7.44
CA VAL A 378 -4.16 1.84 6.27
C VAL A 378 -3.57 0.76 5.37
N THR A 379 -4.07 0.69 4.15
CA THR A 379 -3.69 -0.36 3.19
C THR A 379 -3.15 0.24 1.89
N LEU A 380 -2.07 -0.33 1.36
CA LEU A 380 -1.62 -0.08 -0.02
C LEU A 380 -1.91 -1.32 -0.87
N SER A 381 -2.63 -1.13 -1.96
CA SER A 381 -3.17 -2.15 -2.86
C SER A 381 -4.09 -3.14 -2.15
N THR A 382 -3.51 -4.15 -1.50
CA THR A 382 -4.18 -5.23 -0.74
C THR A 382 -3.45 -5.52 0.58
N HIS A 383 -2.40 -4.75 0.89
CA HIS A 383 -1.46 -5.00 1.97
C HIS A 383 -1.68 -3.96 3.06
N GLN A 384 -1.98 -4.40 4.27
CA GLN A 384 -2.04 -3.50 5.42
C GLN A 384 -0.61 -3.07 5.81
N LEU A 385 -0.37 -1.77 5.79
CA LEU A 385 0.90 -1.18 6.25
C LEU A 385 0.87 -0.90 7.75
N THR A 386 -0.25 -0.35 8.23
CA THR A 386 -0.41 0.05 9.64
C THR A 386 -1.89 0.14 10.03
N ALA A 387 -2.17 0.57 11.26
CA ALA A 387 -3.49 0.92 11.73
C ALA A 387 -3.44 2.22 12.55
N LEU A 388 -4.18 3.23 12.12
CA LEU A 388 -4.34 4.49 12.86
C LEU A 388 -5.36 4.28 13.98
N THR A 389 -5.06 4.79 15.18
CA THR A 389 -5.93 4.67 16.35
C THR A 389 -6.44 6.06 16.75
N GLY A 390 -7.76 6.21 16.88
CA GLY A 390 -8.38 7.45 17.32
C GLY A 390 -8.16 7.68 18.82
N THR A 391 -7.79 8.90 19.17
CA THR A 391 -7.52 9.35 20.56
C THR A 391 -8.59 10.32 21.09
N GLY A 392 -9.49 10.79 20.23
CA GLY A 392 -10.37 11.95 20.42
C GLY A 392 -9.77 13.25 19.90
N GLU A 393 -8.44 13.33 19.83
CA GLU A 393 -7.69 14.51 19.39
C GLU A 393 -7.17 14.34 17.95
N ALA A 394 -6.80 15.46 17.33
CA ALA A 394 -6.15 15.48 16.03
C ALA A 394 -4.67 15.11 16.15
N GLN A 395 -4.16 14.29 15.23
CA GLN A 395 -2.80 13.77 15.24
C GLN A 395 -2.22 13.68 13.83
N VAL A 396 -0.89 13.81 13.72
CA VAL A 396 -0.15 13.58 12.47
C VAL A 396 0.65 12.29 12.60
N SER A 397 0.48 11.41 11.63
CA SER A 397 1.05 10.07 11.57
C SER A 397 1.92 9.92 10.32
N HIS A 398 3.13 9.41 10.47
CA HIS A 398 4.03 9.08 9.36
C HIS A 398 4.07 7.55 9.17
N VAL A 399 3.90 7.09 7.94
CA VAL A 399 3.89 5.66 7.57
C VAL A 399 5.04 5.38 6.60
N CYS A 400 6.03 4.58 7.01
CA CYS A 400 7.15 4.21 6.14
C CYS A 400 6.68 3.36 4.95
N LEU A 401 7.24 3.62 3.76
CA LEU A 401 6.83 2.96 2.51
C LEU A 401 7.75 1.78 2.18
N PRO A 402 7.24 0.54 2.12
CA PRO A 402 8.11 -0.63 1.98
C PRO A 402 8.76 -0.68 0.60
N ARG A 403 9.92 -1.32 0.50
CA ARG A 403 10.72 -1.40 -0.74
C ARG A 403 9.93 -1.82 -1.98
N TRP A 404 8.97 -2.74 -1.85
CA TRP A 404 8.08 -3.15 -2.94
C TRP A 404 7.16 -2.04 -3.46
N ALA A 405 6.85 -1.04 -2.63
CA ALA A 405 5.94 0.06 -2.95
C ALA A 405 6.65 1.32 -3.48
N LEU A 406 7.90 1.57 -3.10
CA LEU A 406 8.65 2.76 -3.51
C LEU A 406 8.76 2.86 -5.04
N GLY A 407 8.44 4.03 -5.60
CA GLY A 407 8.43 4.29 -7.04
C GLY A 407 7.27 3.62 -7.80
N MET A 408 6.25 3.10 -7.13
CA MET A 408 5.05 2.50 -7.73
C MET A 408 3.80 3.29 -7.35
N ALA A 409 2.77 3.24 -8.20
CA ALA A 409 1.45 3.73 -7.83
C ALA A 409 0.58 2.61 -7.25
N HIS A 410 -0.18 2.98 -6.21
CA HIS A 410 -1.02 2.06 -5.45
C HIS A 410 -2.36 2.70 -5.16
N ARG A 411 -3.39 1.84 -5.07
CA ARG A 411 -4.59 2.19 -4.35
C ARG A 411 -4.26 2.32 -2.86
N LEU A 412 -4.42 3.49 -2.28
CA LEU A 412 -4.47 3.68 -0.84
C LEU A 412 -5.91 3.47 -0.37
N ALA A 413 -6.13 2.74 0.72
CA ALA A 413 -7.44 2.65 1.32
C ALA A 413 -7.40 2.69 2.84
N PHE A 414 -8.30 3.51 3.39
CA PHE A 414 -8.66 3.57 4.80
C PHE A 414 -9.92 2.75 5.02
N ALA A 415 -9.89 1.78 5.92
CA ALA A 415 -11.06 0.94 6.21
C ALA A 415 -11.17 0.65 7.70
N TYR A 416 -12.38 0.63 8.27
CA TYR A 416 -12.53 0.20 9.66
C TYR A 416 -12.12 -1.25 9.85
N ARG A 417 -11.30 -1.49 10.88
CA ARG A 417 -10.95 -2.86 11.25
C ARG A 417 -12.19 -3.60 11.79
N ASN A 418 -12.40 -4.80 11.25
CA ASN A 418 -13.41 -5.73 11.75
C ASN A 418 -12.99 -6.27 13.14
N ARG A 419 -13.91 -6.24 14.11
CA ARG A 419 -13.75 -6.87 15.43
C ARG A 419 -14.62 -8.12 15.51
N ASN A 420 -14.07 -9.24 15.03
CA ASN A 420 -14.74 -10.53 14.99
C ASN A 420 -15.07 -11.07 16.40
N SER A 421 -16.29 -10.82 16.88
CA SER A 421 -16.98 -11.65 17.91
C SER A 421 -18.34 -11.08 18.35
N GLN A 422 -18.67 -9.83 18.00
CA GLN A 422 -19.91 -9.17 18.44
C GLN A 422 -21.05 -9.32 17.42
N PRO A 423 -22.32 -9.40 17.85
CA PRO A 423 -23.48 -9.35 16.97
C PRO A 423 -23.52 -8.09 16.09
N CYS A 424 -24.04 -8.22 14.87
CA CYS A 424 -24.20 -7.10 13.94
C CYS A 424 -25.19 -6.02 14.41
N THR A 425 -26.04 -6.34 15.38
CA THR A 425 -27.02 -5.45 16.01
C THR A 425 -26.46 -4.65 17.17
N ASP A 426 -25.25 -4.98 17.63
CA ASP A 426 -24.68 -4.35 18.81
C ASP A 426 -24.04 -3.01 18.43
N GLU A 427 -24.25 -2.02 19.29
CA GLU A 427 -23.80 -0.65 19.06
C GLU A 427 -22.27 -0.55 19.06
N ASN A 428 -21.74 0.12 18.04
CA ASN A 428 -20.32 0.35 17.84
C ASN A 428 -20.14 1.71 17.16
N GLN A 429 -20.53 2.76 17.90
CA GLN A 429 -20.34 4.13 17.45
C GLN A 429 -18.84 4.42 17.32
N ARG A 430 -18.38 4.66 16.08
CA ARG A 430 -17.01 5.04 15.76
C ARG A 430 -17.07 6.13 14.71
N ASP A 431 -16.25 7.16 14.91
CA ASP A 431 -16.04 8.25 13.98
C ASP A 431 -14.53 8.42 13.72
N PHE A 432 -14.16 8.69 12.47
CA PHE A 432 -12.77 8.87 12.05
C PHE A 432 -12.70 9.75 10.79
N ALA A 433 -11.84 10.76 10.82
CA ALA A 433 -11.50 11.65 9.72
C ALA A 433 -10.01 11.52 9.36
N VAL A 434 -9.70 11.67 8.07
CA VAL A 434 -8.34 11.74 7.51
C VAL A 434 -8.21 12.95 6.58
N ASP A 435 -7.03 13.56 6.56
CA ASP A 435 -6.71 14.75 5.76
C ASP A 435 -5.19 14.93 5.60
N ASP A 436 -4.76 15.96 4.86
CA ASP A 436 -3.36 16.39 4.64
C ASP A 436 -2.40 15.22 4.33
N LEU A 437 -2.80 14.39 3.37
CA LEU A 437 -1.99 13.29 2.88
C LEU A 437 -0.89 13.78 1.95
N ALA A 438 0.37 13.61 2.36
CA ALA A 438 1.53 14.02 1.58
C ALA A 438 2.72 13.07 1.79
N PHE A 439 3.58 12.95 0.78
CA PHE A 439 4.86 12.29 0.96
C PHE A 439 5.88 13.25 1.59
N VAL A 440 6.60 12.77 2.60
CA VAL A 440 7.63 13.51 3.36
C VAL A 440 8.88 12.64 3.53
N SER A 441 10.00 13.25 3.89
CA SER A 441 11.16 12.51 4.39
C SER A 441 11.07 12.36 5.90
N ASP A 442 11.23 11.15 6.41
CA ASP A 442 11.35 10.86 7.84
C ASP A 442 12.54 9.94 8.08
N ASP A 443 13.58 10.43 8.76
CA ASP A 443 14.84 9.69 8.95
C ASP A 443 14.70 8.41 9.80
N ARG A 444 13.51 8.17 10.38
CA ARG A 444 13.15 6.89 11.04
C ARG A 444 12.70 5.81 10.04
N CYS A 445 12.47 6.15 8.78
CA CYS A 445 12.05 5.25 7.71
C CYS A 445 13.22 4.86 6.79
N PRO A 446 13.87 3.69 6.99
CA PRO A 446 15.04 3.30 6.20
C PRO A 446 14.67 2.98 4.74
N GLY A 447 15.11 3.82 3.79
CA GLY A 447 14.63 3.81 2.40
C GLY A 447 14.76 2.51 1.59
N ASP A 448 15.54 1.53 2.01
CA ASP A 448 15.79 0.28 1.26
C ASP A 448 15.49 -1.03 2.02
N ALA A 449 14.98 -0.92 3.26
CA ALA A 449 14.79 -2.08 4.12
C ALA A 449 13.71 -3.05 3.59
N PRO A 450 13.95 -4.38 3.60
CA PRO A 450 12.94 -5.36 3.19
C PRO A 450 11.80 -5.47 4.21
N LEU A 451 12.06 -5.18 5.50
CA LEU A 451 11.11 -5.16 6.61
C LEU A 451 11.38 -3.91 7.46
N PHE A 452 10.32 -3.25 7.93
CA PHE A 452 10.42 -2.14 8.88
C PHE A 452 10.27 -2.60 10.32
N ASP A 453 10.88 -1.83 11.23
CA ASP A 453 10.84 -2.06 12.67
C ASP A 453 11.15 -3.52 13.08
N PRO A 454 12.28 -4.09 12.61
CA PRO A 454 12.60 -5.52 12.79
C PRO A 454 12.69 -5.95 14.26
N GLY A 455 13.16 -5.06 15.14
CA GLY A 455 13.27 -5.27 16.59
C GLY A 455 12.18 -4.56 17.41
N PHE A 456 11.09 -4.08 16.79
CA PHE A 456 9.97 -3.41 17.49
C PHE A 456 10.31 -2.09 18.23
N GLU A 457 11.55 -1.60 18.13
CA GLU A 457 12.09 -0.43 18.83
C GLU A 457 11.36 0.88 18.52
N ASN A 458 10.68 0.98 17.36
CA ASN A 458 9.87 2.16 17.04
C ASN A 458 8.72 2.40 18.02
N ALA A 459 8.33 1.41 18.83
CA ALA A 459 7.40 1.59 19.96
C ALA A 459 7.86 2.66 20.96
N GLY A 460 9.18 2.88 21.10
CA GLY A 460 9.78 3.93 21.94
C GLY A 460 9.98 5.27 21.22
N ALA A 461 9.86 5.33 19.89
CA ALA A 461 10.32 6.46 19.06
C ALA A 461 9.38 7.67 18.97
N GLY A 462 8.34 7.71 19.82
CA GLY A 462 7.39 8.82 19.94
C GLY A 462 6.17 8.72 19.01
N ALA A 463 5.08 9.41 19.39
CA ALA A 463 3.73 9.18 18.88
C ALA A 463 3.48 9.55 17.39
N SER A 464 4.44 10.15 16.68
CA SER A 464 4.26 10.57 15.28
C SER A 464 4.60 9.49 14.25
N LEU A 465 5.37 8.46 14.62
CA LEU A 465 5.66 7.35 13.72
C LEU A 465 4.58 6.27 13.89
N SER A 466 3.91 5.90 12.81
CA SER A 466 2.93 4.81 12.84
C SER A 466 3.63 3.46 13.02
N PRO A 467 3.10 2.55 13.85
CA PRO A 467 3.71 1.24 14.05
C PRO A 467 3.64 0.43 12.75
N ALA A 468 4.79 -0.11 12.31
CA ALA A 468 4.85 -1.04 11.18
C ALA A 468 4.21 -2.42 11.50
N TRP A 469 3.98 -2.69 12.79
CA TRP A 469 3.35 -3.91 13.30
C TRP A 469 1.92 -3.64 13.75
N VAL A 470 0.97 -4.25 13.06
CA VAL A 470 -0.46 -4.21 13.40
C VAL A 470 -0.74 -5.24 14.48
N LEU A 471 -1.16 -4.78 15.65
CA LEU A 471 -1.45 -5.64 16.80
C LEU A 471 -2.94 -5.98 16.89
N ASN A 472 -3.24 -7.26 17.12
CA ASN A 472 -4.59 -7.78 17.19
C ASN A 472 -4.84 -8.47 18.54
N ALA A 473 -5.56 -7.79 19.43
CA ALA A 473 -6.15 -8.41 20.62
C ALA A 473 -7.46 -7.69 20.99
N ASP A 474 -8.58 -8.38 20.83
CA ASP A 474 -9.91 -7.76 20.96
C ASP A 474 -10.45 -7.74 22.41
N ASP A 475 -9.80 -8.45 23.34
CA ASP A 475 -10.23 -8.59 24.74
C ASP A 475 -9.03 -8.84 25.69
N PRO A 476 -8.50 -7.81 26.40
CA PRO A 476 -7.34 -7.94 27.28
C PRO A 476 -7.56 -8.83 28.52
N ALA A 477 -8.82 -9.16 28.84
CA ALA A 477 -9.13 -10.13 29.90
C ALA A 477 -8.93 -11.59 29.42
N ARG A 478 -9.04 -11.84 28.10
CA ARG A 478 -8.84 -13.17 27.48
C ARG A 478 -7.49 -13.34 26.79
N GLY A 479 -6.88 -12.27 26.28
CA GLY A 479 -5.53 -12.30 25.69
C GLY A 479 -5.04 -10.91 25.26
N SER A 480 -3.74 -10.76 25.04
CA SER A 480 -3.10 -9.47 24.72
C SER A 480 -2.11 -9.60 23.57
N ALA A 481 -2.03 -8.58 22.73
CA ALA A 481 -0.92 -8.34 21.80
C ALA A 481 -0.37 -6.95 22.13
N ARG A 482 0.93 -6.86 22.44
CA ARG A 482 1.59 -5.60 22.81
C ARG A 482 3.07 -5.63 22.42
N LEU A 483 3.63 -4.46 22.14
CA LEU A 483 5.08 -4.27 22.16
C LEU A 483 5.47 -4.00 23.62
N ALA A 484 6.36 -4.81 24.16
CA ALA A 484 6.75 -4.80 25.56
C ALA A 484 8.12 -4.15 25.71
N VAL A 485 8.14 -2.91 26.18
CA VAL A 485 9.37 -2.15 26.51
C VAL A 485 9.91 -2.65 27.85
N ASP A 486 10.87 -3.58 27.78
CA ASP A 486 11.60 -4.19 28.89
C ASP A 486 12.86 -4.89 28.33
N ALA A 487 14.02 -4.22 28.41
CA ALA A 487 15.31 -4.75 27.96
C ALA A 487 15.75 -6.04 28.69
N SER A 488 15.16 -6.38 29.85
CA SER A 488 15.41 -7.66 30.53
C SER A 488 14.54 -8.80 29.98
N ALA A 489 13.44 -8.45 29.31
CA ALA A 489 12.55 -9.39 28.64
C ALA A 489 12.82 -9.54 27.15
N ALA A 490 13.36 -8.53 26.47
CA ALA A 490 13.75 -8.59 25.06
C ALA A 490 14.91 -9.58 24.79
N HIS A 491 15.22 -9.82 23.52
CA HIS A 491 16.41 -10.55 23.07
C HIS A 491 17.56 -9.58 22.80
N SER A 492 17.27 -8.49 22.09
CA SER A 492 18.14 -7.33 21.94
C SER A 492 17.36 -6.03 22.23
N GLY A 493 18.01 -4.87 22.15
CA GLY A 493 17.33 -3.57 22.32
C GLY A 493 16.59 -3.39 23.66
N GLU A 494 15.46 -2.71 23.61
CA GLU A 494 14.55 -2.47 24.74
C GLU A 494 13.16 -3.08 24.54
N VAL A 495 12.77 -3.45 23.31
CA VAL A 495 11.40 -3.83 22.98
C VAL A 495 11.32 -5.26 22.44
N SER A 496 10.25 -5.98 22.79
CA SER A 496 9.90 -7.23 22.09
C SER A 496 8.39 -7.34 21.88
N LEU A 497 7.97 -8.04 20.83
CA LEU A 497 6.57 -8.43 20.69
C LEU A 497 6.19 -9.40 21.80
N SER A 498 5.07 -9.17 22.48
CA SER A 498 4.49 -10.06 23.49
C SER A 498 3.02 -10.36 23.18
N LEU A 499 2.76 -11.63 22.84
CA LEU A 499 1.42 -12.19 22.65
C LEU A 499 1.10 -13.09 23.83
N SER A 500 -0.01 -12.87 24.55
CA SER A 500 -0.40 -13.72 25.69
C SER A 500 -1.87 -14.16 25.61
N VAL A 501 -2.16 -15.38 26.02
CA VAL A 501 -3.52 -15.94 26.05
C VAL A 501 -3.86 -16.47 27.45
N LYS A 502 -5.06 -16.12 27.93
CA LYS A 502 -5.59 -16.46 29.26
C LYS A 502 -6.86 -17.32 29.18
N LYS A 503 -7.53 -17.36 28.02
CA LYS A 503 -8.69 -18.20 27.75
C LYS A 503 -8.70 -18.69 26.29
N PRO A 504 -9.31 -19.85 25.97
CA PRO A 504 -9.49 -20.32 24.60
C PRO A 504 -10.35 -19.38 23.72
N CYS A 505 -10.44 -19.70 22.43
CA CYS A 505 -11.23 -18.97 21.42
C CYS A 505 -10.77 -17.54 21.13
N ARG A 506 -9.56 -17.16 21.57
CA ARG A 506 -8.89 -15.92 21.15
C ARG A 506 -7.52 -16.28 20.54
N GLU A 507 -7.14 -15.50 19.54
CA GLU A 507 -5.87 -15.62 18.84
C GLU A 507 -5.19 -14.24 18.77
N PRO A 508 -4.60 -13.75 19.89
CA PRO A 508 -3.70 -12.61 19.85
C PRO A 508 -2.63 -12.78 18.77
N SER A 509 -2.44 -11.73 17.97
CA SER A 509 -1.50 -11.75 16.87
C SER A 509 -0.88 -10.39 16.61
N ALA A 510 0.25 -10.40 15.90
CA ALA A 510 0.83 -9.22 15.29
C ALA A 510 1.14 -9.53 13.83
N SER A 511 0.98 -8.54 12.96
CA SER A 511 1.19 -8.70 11.51
C SER A 511 1.82 -7.48 10.86
N THR A 512 2.58 -7.72 9.80
CA THR A 512 3.20 -6.71 8.94
C THR A 512 3.40 -7.28 7.53
N VAL A 513 3.99 -6.52 6.61
CA VAL A 513 4.31 -6.95 5.25
C VAL A 513 5.77 -6.62 4.95
N PHE A 514 6.51 -7.60 4.44
CA PHE A 514 7.91 -7.45 4.07
C PHE A 514 8.10 -7.75 2.57
N THR A 515 9.20 -7.30 2.00
CA THR A 515 9.63 -7.66 0.64
C THR A 515 10.48 -8.91 0.72
N VAL A 516 10.10 -9.98 0.00
CA VAL A 516 10.93 -11.20 -0.06
C VAL A 516 12.27 -10.84 -0.74
N PRO A 517 13.42 -11.08 -0.10
CA PRO A 517 14.72 -10.75 -0.69
C PRO A 517 15.01 -11.61 -1.92
N ALA A 518 15.91 -11.12 -2.79
CA ALA A 518 16.45 -11.94 -3.86
C ALA A 518 17.43 -13.00 -3.29
N PRO A 519 17.55 -14.19 -3.90
CA PRO A 519 18.64 -15.11 -3.60
C PRO A 519 20.01 -14.46 -3.84
N GLU A 520 21.01 -14.82 -3.04
CA GLU A 520 22.38 -14.34 -3.18
C GLU A 520 23.36 -15.52 -3.30
N GLY A 521 23.96 -15.70 -4.47
CA GLY A 521 24.82 -16.84 -4.76
C GLY A 521 24.08 -18.17 -4.56
N THR A 522 24.48 -18.95 -3.54
CA THR A 522 23.81 -20.20 -3.16
C THR A 522 22.82 -20.05 -2.00
N ALA A 523 22.70 -18.86 -1.40
CA ALA A 523 21.81 -18.59 -0.28
C ALA A 523 20.42 -18.18 -0.77
N GLY A 524 19.41 -18.98 -0.43
CA GLY A 524 18.00 -18.67 -0.73
C GLY A 524 17.40 -17.64 0.22
N PRO A 525 16.26 -17.04 -0.15
CA PRO A 525 15.57 -16.09 0.70
C PRO A 525 15.05 -16.77 1.97
N ALA A 526 15.16 -16.06 3.09
CA ALA A 526 14.86 -16.54 4.41
C ALA A 526 14.22 -15.44 5.27
N LEU A 527 13.33 -15.86 6.16
CA LEU A 527 12.92 -15.06 7.32
C LEU A 527 13.59 -15.65 8.57
N LYS A 528 14.29 -14.80 9.32
CA LYS A 528 14.89 -15.13 10.62
C LYS A 528 14.19 -14.33 11.72
N PHE A 529 14.09 -14.89 12.91
CA PHE A 529 13.66 -14.16 14.11
C PHE A 529 14.04 -14.94 15.36
N TRP A 530 14.12 -14.26 16.49
CA TRP A 530 14.23 -14.88 17.81
C TRP A 530 12.85 -15.01 18.43
N TYR A 531 12.59 -16.15 19.09
CA TYR A 531 11.37 -16.34 19.85
C TYR A 531 11.66 -17.06 21.18
N ARG A 532 10.77 -16.84 22.16
CA ARG A 532 10.66 -17.66 23.37
C ARG A 532 9.19 -17.77 23.76
N THR A 533 8.85 -18.82 24.50
CA THR A 533 7.50 -19.05 25.01
C THR A 533 7.55 -19.28 26.50
N SER A 534 6.54 -18.81 27.24
CA SER A 534 6.43 -19.05 28.67
C SER A 534 5.12 -19.74 29.01
N GLY A 535 5.23 -20.88 29.69
CA GLY A 535 4.09 -21.65 30.18
C GLY A 535 3.28 -22.37 29.11
N LEU A 536 3.78 -22.47 27.87
CA LEU A 536 3.04 -23.04 26.73
C LEU A 536 2.65 -24.51 26.96
N ARG A 537 1.35 -24.79 27.01
CA ARG A 537 0.77 -26.10 27.36
C ARG A 537 -0.49 -26.43 26.54
N ALA A 538 -1.42 -25.50 26.44
CA ALA A 538 -2.68 -25.63 25.70
C ALA A 538 -2.75 -24.73 24.47
N ALA A 539 -2.00 -23.62 24.45
CA ALA A 539 -1.91 -22.74 23.30
C ALA A 539 -0.86 -23.24 22.29
N THR A 540 -1.07 -22.87 21.02
CA THR A 540 -0.11 -23.05 19.93
C THR A 540 0.42 -21.69 19.51
N ALA A 541 1.74 -21.52 19.64
CA ALA A 541 2.48 -20.42 19.03
C ALA A 541 2.75 -20.75 17.55
N SER A 542 2.63 -19.79 16.64
CA SER A 542 2.91 -19.99 15.21
C SER A 542 3.35 -18.73 14.47
N SER A 543 3.93 -18.92 13.29
CA SER A 543 4.30 -17.85 12.34
C SER A 543 3.79 -18.16 10.93
N THR A 544 3.46 -17.12 10.17
CA THR A 544 3.16 -17.17 8.74
C THR A 544 4.01 -16.11 8.04
N PRO A 545 4.81 -16.41 7.00
CA PRO A 545 5.18 -17.76 6.54
C PRO A 545 5.83 -18.56 7.68
N GLY A 546 5.62 -19.88 7.68
CA GLY A 546 6.10 -20.73 8.76
C GLY A 546 5.15 -21.83 9.18
N ALA A 547 5.26 -22.20 10.45
CA ALA A 547 4.51 -23.28 11.08
C ALA A 547 4.39 -23.01 12.60
N ALA A 548 3.89 -24.01 13.35
CA ALA A 548 3.93 -24.00 14.80
C ALA A 548 5.36 -23.84 15.35
N LEU A 549 5.51 -23.04 16.40
CA LEU A 549 6.75 -22.78 17.11
C LEU A 549 6.81 -23.69 18.36
N PRO A 550 7.77 -24.63 18.46
CA PRO A 550 7.90 -25.49 19.64
C PRO A 550 8.16 -24.70 20.92
N ALA A 551 7.62 -25.15 22.05
CA ALA A 551 7.84 -24.49 23.34
C ALA A 551 9.34 -24.35 23.67
N SER A 552 9.75 -23.15 24.08
CA SER A 552 11.12 -22.82 24.47
C SER A 552 11.13 -21.70 25.52
N GLU A 553 11.41 -22.03 26.78
CA GLU A 553 11.58 -21.06 27.89
C GLU A 553 12.89 -20.23 27.79
N ARG A 554 13.62 -20.35 26.67
CA ARG A 554 14.80 -19.56 26.32
C ARG A 554 14.64 -19.01 24.92
N TRP A 555 15.25 -17.85 24.67
CA TRP A 555 15.38 -17.29 23.32
C TRP A 555 16.03 -18.30 22.37
N LYS A 556 15.39 -18.51 21.22
CA LYS A 556 15.82 -19.44 20.19
C LYS A 556 15.59 -18.79 18.82
N GLN A 557 16.61 -18.80 17.97
CA GLN A 557 16.46 -18.36 16.59
C GLN A 557 15.65 -19.37 15.79
N ARG A 558 14.79 -18.87 14.91
CA ARG A 558 14.07 -19.62 13.88
C ARG A 558 14.50 -19.08 12.52
N THR A 559 14.90 -19.97 11.63
CA THR A 559 15.04 -19.69 10.19
C THR A 559 13.87 -20.34 9.45
N ILE A 560 13.28 -19.63 8.50
CA ILE A 560 12.20 -20.09 7.63
C ILE A 560 12.62 -19.80 6.20
N CYS A 561 12.81 -20.85 5.41
CA CYS A 561 13.10 -20.69 3.99
C CYS A 561 11.85 -20.22 3.24
N LEU A 562 12.03 -19.20 2.42
CA LEU A 562 11.00 -18.62 1.55
C LEU A 562 11.16 -19.20 0.15
N ASP A 563 10.12 -19.11 -0.68
CA ASP A 563 10.19 -19.59 -2.06
C ASP A 563 10.97 -18.58 -2.92
N PRO A 564 12.10 -18.94 -3.55
CA PRO A 564 12.86 -18.02 -4.41
C PRO A 564 12.03 -17.44 -5.56
N ARG A 565 10.94 -18.11 -5.97
CA ARG A 565 9.98 -17.60 -6.99
C ARG A 565 9.15 -16.42 -6.50
N THR A 566 9.17 -16.13 -5.20
CA THR A 566 8.49 -14.97 -4.60
C THR A 566 9.40 -13.76 -4.37
N ALA A 567 10.69 -13.83 -4.74
CA ALA A 567 11.63 -12.73 -4.62
C ALA A 567 11.13 -11.41 -5.24
N GLY A 568 11.35 -10.30 -4.52
CA GLY A 568 10.91 -8.95 -4.88
C GLY A 568 9.41 -8.67 -4.65
N ARG A 569 8.64 -9.64 -4.15
CA ARG A 569 7.19 -9.48 -3.91
C ARG A 569 6.90 -9.16 -2.43
N PRO A 570 5.79 -8.45 -2.13
CA PRO A 570 5.27 -8.35 -0.78
C PRO A 570 4.81 -9.71 -0.25
N GLN A 571 5.23 -10.07 0.95
CA GLN A 571 4.73 -11.22 1.69
C GLN A 571 4.24 -10.79 3.07
N HIS A 572 3.05 -11.27 3.43
CA HIS A 572 2.47 -11.02 4.75
C HIS A 572 3.19 -11.87 5.81
N LEU A 573 3.67 -11.19 6.85
CA LEU A 573 4.22 -11.80 8.05
C LEU A 573 3.22 -11.67 9.20
N SER A 574 2.93 -12.75 9.92
CA SER A 574 2.27 -12.69 11.21
C SER A 574 2.80 -13.69 12.22
N PHE A 575 2.76 -13.28 13.49
CA PHE A 575 2.94 -14.13 14.66
C PHE A 575 1.60 -14.28 15.37
N LYS A 576 1.31 -15.49 15.85
CA LYS A 576 0.02 -15.83 16.47
C LYS A 576 0.23 -16.69 17.71
N LEU A 577 -0.65 -16.53 18.69
CA LEU A 577 -0.80 -17.43 19.83
C LEU A 577 -2.27 -17.73 20.03
N GLY A 578 -2.71 -18.95 19.73
CA GLY A 578 -4.12 -19.36 19.82
C GLY A 578 -4.32 -20.61 20.67
N ALA A 579 -5.44 -20.70 21.39
CA ALA A 579 -5.81 -21.88 22.18
C ALA A 579 -7.22 -22.36 21.83
N SER A 580 -7.37 -23.67 21.60
CA SER A 580 -8.65 -24.35 21.42
C SER A 580 -9.21 -24.82 22.78
N GLY A 581 -10.54 -24.90 22.90
CA GLY A 581 -11.21 -25.28 24.15
C GLY A 581 -12.51 -24.49 24.37
N VAL A 582 -13.05 -24.56 25.58
CA VAL A 582 -14.23 -23.78 25.97
C VAL A 582 -13.80 -22.33 26.24
N CYS A 583 -14.41 -21.37 25.55
CA CYS A 583 -13.94 -19.98 25.49
C CYS A 583 -13.87 -19.23 26.83
N ASP A 584 -14.51 -19.75 27.88
CA ASP A 584 -14.53 -19.17 29.21
C ASP A 584 -13.73 -19.92 30.27
N GLU A 585 -13.16 -21.08 29.94
CA GLU A 585 -12.22 -21.80 30.82
C GLU A 585 -10.91 -21.00 30.98
N PRO A 586 -10.38 -20.88 32.20
CA PRO A 586 -9.12 -20.19 32.44
C PRO A 586 -7.93 -21.08 32.04
N LEU A 587 -7.00 -20.51 31.29
CA LEU A 587 -5.66 -21.04 31.08
C LEU A 587 -4.72 -20.43 32.12
N GLY A 588 -3.67 -21.17 32.51
CA GLY A 588 -2.50 -20.51 33.08
C GLY A 588 -1.90 -19.63 31.99
N GLN A 589 -1.67 -18.34 32.25
CA GLN A 589 -1.31 -17.37 31.21
C GLN A 589 -0.12 -17.85 30.35
N GLU A 590 -0.39 -18.23 29.11
CA GLU A 590 0.62 -18.70 28.15
C GLU A 590 1.06 -17.52 27.29
N THR A 591 2.35 -17.39 27.02
CA THR A 591 2.92 -16.22 26.31
C THR A 591 3.91 -16.65 25.23
N LEU A 592 3.87 -15.98 24.09
CA LEU A 592 4.89 -15.99 23.04
C LEU A 592 5.55 -14.60 23.02
N HIS A 593 6.88 -14.59 23.03
CA HIS A 593 7.68 -13.42 22.72
C HIS A 593 8.41 -13.62 21.39
N VAL A 594 8.51 -12.55 20.60
CA VAL A 594 9.27 -12.52 19.33
C VAL A 594 10.09 -11.24 19.29
N ASP A 595 11.29 -11.33 18.72
CA ASP A 595 12.25 -10.24 18.62
C ASP A 595 13.21 -10.44 17.42
N ASP A 596 13.95 -9.39 17.05
CA ASP A 596 15.01 -9.38 16.02
C ASP A 596 14.58 -10.09 14.70
N VAL A 597 13.51 -9.61 14.08
CA VAL A 597 12.95 -10.17 12.84
C VAL A 597 13.72 -9.69 11.61
N GLU A 598 14.22 -10.59 10.79
CA GLU A 598 15.10 -10.26 9.65
C GLU A 598 14.61 -10.96 8.36
N ALA A 599 14.32 -10.19 7.31
CA ALA A 599 14.10 -10.70 5.96
C ALA A 599 15.43 -10.63 5.18
N THR A 600 16.04 -11.77 4.89
CA THR A 600 17.46 -11.89 4.51
C THR A 600 17.71 -13.13 3.63
N THR A 601 18.96 -13.49 3.36
CA THR A 601 19.31 -14.77 2.72
C THR A 601 19.90 -15.76 3.72
N ASP A 602 19.83 -17.06 3.42
CA ASP A 602 20.47 -18.10 4.22
C ASP A 602 20.99 -19.26 3.35
N PRO A 603 22.26 -19.71 3.52
CA PRO A 603 22.82 -20.85 2.79
C PRO A 603 22.11 -22.20 3.02
N SER A 604 21.29 -22.34 4.08
CA SER A 604 20.44 -23.52 4.29
C SER A 604 19.14 -23.49 3.49
N CYS A 605 18.81 -22.35 2.87
CA CYS A 605 17.61 -22.16 2.06
C CYS A 605 17.91 -22.23 0.56
N PRO A 606 16.99 -22.76 -0.27
CA PRO A 606 17.23 -22.98 -1.69
C PRO A 606 17.25 -21.65 -2.46
N ALA A 607 18.37 -21.34 -3.12
CA ALA A 607 18.50 -20.15 -3.98
C ALA A 607 17.74 -20.26 -5.31
N ALA A 608 17.43 -21.48 -5.75
CA ALA A 608 16.66 -21.76 -6.95
C ALA A 608 15.45 -22.63 -6.60
N PRO A 609 14.37 -22.63 -7.42
CA PRO A 609 13.29 -23.58 -7.26
C PRO A 609 13.83 -25.02 -7.35
N PRO A 610 13.22 -26.00 -6.66
CA PRO A 610 13.48 -27.40 -7.00
C PRO A 610 13.07 -27.65 -8.47
N PRO A 611 13.81 -28.51 -9.19
CA PRO A 611 13.56 -28.83 -10.60
C PRO A 611 12.26 -29.59 -10.83
#